data_AF-A0A4Z0YTH6-F1
#
_entry.id   AF-A0A4Z0YTH6-F1
#
_cell.length_a   1.000
_cell.length_b   1.000
_cell.length_c   1.000
_cell.angle_alpha   90.00
_cell.angle_beta   90.00
_cell.angle_gamma   90.00
#
_symmetry.space_group_name_H-M   'P 1'
#
loop_
_entity.id
_entity.type
_entity.pdbx_description
1 polymer ?
#
loop_
_entity_poly.entity_id
_entity_poly.type
_entity_poly.pdbx_seq_one_letter_code
_entity_poly.pdbx_strand_id
1 'polypeptide(L)'
;MARGEFESQKELQKCLPDNVGLPLAYGTLELDPSSSFFLTAFRHMSEKVVDPQPLAEVLSQLHRSSFSPTGKFGFHVTTFNGAVPLINDWCDSWEEYFGRQLKADIQWLHSVRGPDPKFDEVAEIFFEKVIPRLLRPLESGGRKIKPALVHGDVWPGNVQLDPATRRVILYDSCCCYGHNELDLAMMREPRYQFTREHADKYRELVPPSEPVEDFDDRNAIYAMRDNIINLGLHSHRQFLREQILEEMERLIKKYPEGIDGYET
;
A
#
# COMPACT_ATOMS: atom_id res chain seq x y z
N MET A 1 -11.28 12.75 -3.40
CA MET A 1 -10.57 11.87 -4.35
C MET A 1 -9.65 12.66 -5.28
N ALA A 2 -10.17 13.51 -6.19
CA ALA A 2 -9.34 14.21 -7.19
C ALA A 2 -8.13 15.00 -6.62
N ARG A 3 -8.30 15.71 -5.50
CA ARG A 3 -7.18 16.38 -4.81
C ARG A 3 -6.11 15.40 -4.32
N GLY A 4 -6.53 14.24 -3.81
CA GLY A 4 -5.62 13.21 -3.33
C GLY A 4 -4.77 12.67 -4.48
N GLU A 5 -5.40 12.29 -5.59
CA GLU A 5 -4.69 11.84 -6.80
C GLU A 5 -3.72 12.91 -7.33
N PHE A 6 -4.17 14.16 -7.44
CA PHE A 6 -3.32 15.26 -7.91
C PHE A 6 -2.08 15.47 -7.03
N GLU A 7 -2.25 15.49 -5.70
CA GLU A 7 -1.13 15.67 -4.77
C GLU A 7 -0.22 14.44 -4.71
N SER A 8 -0.77 13.22 -4.84
CA SER A 8 0.03 12.00 -4.99
C SER A 8 0.94 12.07 -6.21
N GLN A 9 0.39 12.36 -7.39
CA GLN A 9 1.15 12.48 -8.63
C GLN A 9 2.22 13.58 -8.56
N LYS A 10 1.91 14.69 -7.90
CA LYS A 10 2.85 15.79 -7.70
C LYS A 10 4.02 15.40 -6.80
N GLU A 11 3.77 14.67 -5.71
CA GLU A 11 4.84 14.18 -4.84
C GLU A 11 5.68 13.09 -5.52
N LEU A 12 5.05 12.16 -6.24
CA LEU A 12 5.76 11.13 -7.01
C LEU A 12 6.67 11.77 -8.07
N GLN A 13 6.19 12.78 -8.80
CA GLN A 13 6.95 13.46 -9.85
C GLN A 13 8.27 14.07 -9.34
N LYS A 14 8.34 14.51 -8.07
CA LYS A 14 9.59 15.02 -7.49
C LYS A 14 10.70 13.96 -7.45
N CYS A 15 10.32 12.70 -7.28
CA CYS A 15 11.24 11.56 -7.21
C CYS A 15 11.42 10.87 -8.56
N LEU A 16 10.35 10.92 -9.38
CA LEU A 16 10.16 10.17 -10.60
C LEU A 16 9.65 11.09 -11.74
N PRO A 17 10.43 12.08 -12.19
CA PRO A 17 9.94 13.14 -13.09
C PRO A 17 9.36 12.64 -14.41
N ASP A 18 9.83 11.48 -14.88
CA ASP A 18 9.46 10.91 -16.18
C ASP A 18 8.63 9.61 -16.07
N ASN A 19 8.40 9.10 -14.86
CA ASN A 19 7.77 7.80 -14.62
C ASN A 19 6.34 7.93 -14.05
N VAL A 20 5.73 9.11 -14.13
CA VAL A 20 4.35 9.34 -13.66
C VAL A 20 3.53 10.18 -14.64
N GLY A 21 2.21 10.16 -14.45
CA GLY A 21 1.31 11.12 -15.10
C GLY A 21 1.61 12.55 -14.65
N LEU A 22 1.63 13.51 -15.57
CA LEU A 22 1.85 14.92 -15.23
C LEU A 22 0.54 15.50 -14.66
N PRO A 23 0.45 15.81 -13.36
CA PRO A 23 -0.77 16.40 -12.80
C PRO A 23 -0.92 17.85 -13.28
N LEU A 24 -1.97 18.12 -14.06
CA LEU A 24 -2.21 19.44 -14.66
C LEU A 24 -3.18 20.28 -13.83
N ALA A 25 -4.29 19.68 -13.39
CA ALA A 25 -5.30 20.37 -12.58
C ALA A 25 -6.21 19.37 -11.85
N TYR A 26 -6.93 19.87 -10.84
CA TYR A 26 -8.08 19.19 -10.26
C TYR A 26 -9.14 20.21 -9.85
N GLY A 27 -10.38 19.78 -9.69
CA GLY A 27 -11.46 20.67 -9.24
C GLY A 27 -12.81 19.97 -9.14
N THR A 28 -13.85 20.75 -8.88
CA THR A 28 -15.26 20.35 -8.93
C THR A 28 -15.95 20.97 -10.13
N LEU A 29 -16.96 20.30 -10.69
CA LEU A 29 -17.72 20.87 -11.80
C LEU A 29 -18.65 21.97 -11.27
N GLU A 30 -18.70 23.11 -11.97
CA GLU A 30 -19.56 24.25 -11.57
C GLU A 30 -21.05 23.87 -11.59
N LEU A 31 -21.47 23.14 -12.62
CA LEU A 31 -22.85 22.70 -12.80
C LEU A 31 -23.23 21.48 -11.95
N ASP A 32 -22.24 20.78 -11.40
CA ASP A 32 -22.43 19.66 -10.48
C ASP A 32 -21.30 19.59 -9.44
N PRO A 33 -21.43 20.32 -8.32
CA PRO A 33 -20.42 20.34 -7.27
C PRO A 33 -20.19 18.98 -6.59
N SER A 34 -21.06 17.99 -6.81
CA SER A 34 -20.86 16.63 -6.29
C SER A 34 -19.86 15.81 -7.12
N SER A 35 -19.58 16.26 -8.35
CA SER A 35 -18.63 15.66 -9.27
C SER A 35 -17.30 16.42 -9.25
N SER A 36 -16.21 15.66 -9.29
CA SER A 36 -14.84 16.20 -9.33
C SER A 36 -14.08 15.70 -10.55
N PHE A 37 -13.06 16.44 -10.96
CA PHE A 37 -12.18 16.08 -12.07
C PHE A 37 -10.71 16.15 -11.64
N PHE A 38 -9.90 15.33 -12.29
CA PHE A 38 -8.44 15.40 -12.31
C PHE A 38 -8.01 15.42 -13.78
N LEU A 39 -7.10 16.33 -14.13
CA LEU A 39 -6.53 16.46 -15.47
C LEU A 39 -5.06 16.07 -15.42
N THR A 40 -4.66 15.20 -16.33
CA THR A 40 -3.27 14.76 -16.52
C THR A 40 -2.93 14.71 -17.99
N ALA A 41 -1.63 14.72 -18.31
CA ALA A 41 -1.18 14.53 -19.68
C ALA A 41 -1.56 13.14 -20.20
N PHE A 42 -2.13 13.08 -21.40
CA PHE A 42 -2.42 11.81 -22.06
C PHE A 42 -1.11 11.11 -22.44
N ARG A 43 -1.03 9.80 -22.17
CA ARG A 43 0.09 8.94 -22.56
C ARG A 43 -0.43 7.71 -23.29
N HIS A 44 0.24 7.32 -24.35
CA HIS A 44 0.04 6.00 -24.95
C HIS A 44 0.81 4.99 -24.11
N MET A 45 0.11 4.00 -23.55
CA MET A 45 0.70 2.98 -22.69
C MET A 45 0.34 1.59 -23.19
N SER A 46 1.22 0.64 -22.95
CA SER A 46 1.01 -0.76 -23.28
C SER A 46 0.35 -1.47 -22.11
N GLU A 47 -0.73 -2.21 -22.37
CA GLU A 47 -1.39 -3.08 -21.39
C GLU A 47 -0.58 -4.35 -21.04
N LYS A 48 0.67 -4.46 -21.51
CA LYS A 48 1.55 -5.56 -21.14
C LYS A 48 2.04 -5.37 -19.72
N VAL A 49 2.04 -6.45 -18.96
CA VAL A 49 2.70 -6.52 -17.66
C VAL A 49 4.15 -6.10 -17.84
N VAL A 50 4.59 -5.14 -17.02
CA VAL A 50 5.95 -4.61 -17.04
C VAL A 50 6.93 -5.66 -16.54
N ASP A 51 8.10 -5.73 -17.15
CA ASP A 51 9.15 -6.66 -16.73
C ASP A 51 9.60 -6.38 -15.26
N PRO A 52 9.99 -7.42 -14.49
CA PRO A 52 10.40 -7.27 -13.09
C PRO A 52 11.47 -6.20 -12.84
N GLN A 53 12.52 -6.18 -13.67
CA GLN A 53 13.70 -5.35 -13.45
C GLN A 53 13.41 -3.84 -13.61
N PRO A 54 12.80 -3.35 -14.71
CA PRO A 54 12.42 -1.94 -14.82
C PRO A 54 11.49 -1.45 -13.70
N LEU A 55 10.53 -2.27 -13.27
CA LEU A 55 9.64 -1.90 -12.16
C LEU A 55 10.42 -1.77 -10.85
N ALA A 56 11.29 -2.73 -10.55
CA ALA A 56 12.15 -2.71 -9.37
C ALA A 56 13.04 -1.46 -9.32
N GLU A 57 13.60 -1.04 -10.45
CA GLU A 57 14.42 0.17 -10.56
C GLU A 57 13.62 1.44 -10.23
N VAL A 58 12.40 1.57 -10.77
CA VAL A 58 11.53 2.72 -10.51
C VAL A 58 11.07 2.78 -9.06
N LEU A 59 10.62 1.66 -8.48
CA LEU A 59 10.21 1.61 -7.08
C LEU A 59 11.41 1.85 -6.14
N SER A 60 12.57 1.28 -6.44
CA SER A 60 13.80 1.51 -5.67
C SER A 60 14.19 2.99 -5.68
N GLN A 61 14.14 3.63 -6.86
CA GLN A 61 14.38 5.07 -6.97
C GLN A 61 13.39 5.87 -6.12
N LEU A 62 12.09 5.60 -6.22
CA LEU A 62 11.04 6.28 -5.44
C LEU A 62 11.31 6.17 -3.93
N HIS A 63 11.48 4.95 -3.43
CA HIS A 63 11.61 4.71 -2.02
C HIS A 63 12.92 5.27 -1.45
N ARG A 64 14.02 5.22 -2.21
CA ARG A 64 15.32 5.72 -1.76
C ARG A 64 15.46 7.24 -1.85
N SER A 65 14.92 7.88 -2.90
CA SER A 65 15.08 9.31 -3.14
C SER A 65 14.06 10.20 -2.42
N SER A 66 12.89 9.67 -2.07
CA SER A 66 11.86 10.43 -1.37
C SER A 66 12.28 10.87 0.03
N PHE A 67 11.71 11.95 0.56
CA PHE A 67 11.95 12.40 1.93
C PHE A 67 10.66 12.92 2.53
N SER A 68 10.22 12.34 3.65
CA SER A 68 9.03 12.82 4.36
C SER A 68 9.26 14.26 4.83
N PRO A 69 8.39 15.22 4.46
CA PRO A 69 8.57 16.63 4.81
C PRO A 69 8.50 16.89 6.32
N THR A 70 7.96 15.94 7.08
CA THR A 70 7.84 16.01 8.55
C THR A 70 8.81 15.06 9.26
N GLY A 71 9.49 14.18 8.52
CA GLY A 71 10.22 13.04 9.08
C GLY A 71 9.32 11.96 9.69
N LYS A 72 8.00 12.06 9.55
CA LYS A 72 6.98 11.15 10.11
C LYS A 72 6.28 10.33 9.03
N PHE A 73 5.49 9.34 9.43
CA PHE A 73 4.59 8.59 8.54
C PHE A 73 3.27 9.34 8.37
N GLY A 74 2.73 9.37 7.16
CA GLY A 74 1.50 10.12 6.84
C GLY A 74 1.55 10.81 5.49
N PHE A 75 0.58 11.69 5.24
CA PHE A 75 0.53 12.51 4.02
C PHE A 75 -0.20 13.82 4.29
N HIS A 76 0.06 14.87 3.51
CA HIS A 76 -0.50 16.21 3.76
C HIS A 76 -1.97 16.37 3.36
N VAL A 77 -2.52 15.41 2.61
CA VAL A 77 -3.94 15.36 2.22
C VAL A 77 -4.47 13.93 2.34
N THR A 78 -5.78 13.77 2.46
CA THR A 78 -6.44 12.46 2.32
C THR A 78 -6.28 11.93 0.90
N THR A 79 -5.67 10.76 0.77
CA THR A 79 -5.62 9.95 -0.45
C THR A 79 -6.66 8.83 -0.38
N PHE A 80 -6.89 8.12 -1.48
CA PHE A 80 -7.97 7.13 -1.58
C PHE A 80 -7.46 5.86 -2.26
N ASN A 81 -7.64 4.69 -1.62
CA ASN A 81 -7.48 3.40 -2.28
C ASN A 81 -8.85 2.99 -2.84
N GLY A 82 -9.03 3.11 -4.16
CA GLY A 82 -10.35 3.07 -4.77
C GLY A 82 -11.29 4.12 -4.14
N ALA A 83 -12.40 3.67 -3.55
CA ALA A 83 -13.35 4.56 -2.86
C ALA A 83 -13.02 4.81 -1.37
N VAL A 84 -11.94 4.23 -0.85
CA VAL A 84 -11.68 4.17 0.60
C VAL A 84 -10.65 5.22 1.01
N PRO A 85 -11.00 6.18 1.88
CA PRO A 85 -10.08 7.23 2.30
C PRO A 85 -8.98 6.69 3.22
N LEU A 86 -7.76 7.20 3.05
CA LEU A 86 -6.65 6.94 3.97
C LEU A 86 -6.62 7.99 5.09
N ILE A 87 -6.42 7.54 6.33
CA ILE A 87 -6.22 8.35 7.54
C ILE A 87 -4.75 8.76 7.62
N ASN A 88 -4.43 9.77 6.81
CA ASN A 88 -3.07 10.25 6.55
C ASN A 88 -2.46 11.13 7.66
N ASP A 89 -3.14 11.27 8.81
CA ASP A 89 -2.61 12.01 9.96
C ASP A 89 -1.19 11.58 10.31
N TRP A 90 -0.32 12.56 10.51
CA TRP A 90 1.09 12.31 10.77
C TRP A 90 1.30 11.61 12.12
N CYS A 91 2.12 10.56 12.13
CA CYS A 91 2.49 9.82 13.34
C CYS A 91 3.94 9.33 13.29
N ASP A 92 4.49 9.02 14.47
CA ASP A 92 5.92 8.76 14.62
C ASP A 92 6.32 7.31 14.36
N SER A 93 5.36 6.37 14.34
CA SER A 93 5.63 4.95 14.10
C SER A 93 4.77 4.36 12.98
N TRP A 94 5.34 3.40 12.27
CA TRP A 94 4.62 2.69 11.20
C TRP A 94 3.56 1.74 11.75
N GLU A 95 3.81 1.13 12.92
CA GLU A 95 2.83 0.31 13.63
C GLU A 95 1.54 1.10 13.88
N GLU A 96 1.65 2.33 14.39
CA GLU A 96 0.50 3.21 14.62
C GLU A 96 -0.23 3.54 13.31
N TYR A 97 0.50 3.99 12.29
CA TYR A 97 -0.08 4.36 10.99
C TYR A 97 -0.86 3.20 10.38
N PHE A 98 -0.19 2.06 10.22
CA PHE A 98 -0.75 0.89 9.54
C PHE A 98 -1.91 0.29 10.34
N GLY A 99 -1.74 0.14 11.66
CA GLY A 99 -2.79 -0.39 12.53
C GLY A 99 -4.05 0.48 12.52
N ARG A 100 -3.89 1.81 12.54
CA ARG A 100 -5.01 2.75 12.42
C ARG A 100 -5.73 2.61 11.08
N GLN A 101 -4.99 2.56 9.98
CA GLN A 101 -5.57 2.43 8.65
C GLN A 101 -6.30 1.10 8.47
N LEU A 102 -5.68 -0.02 8.88
CA LEU A 102 -6.28 -1.34 8.73
C LEU A 102 -7.60 -1.47 9.53
N LYS A 103 -7.68 -0.88 10.73
CA LYS A 103 -8.93 -0.79 11.50
C LYS A 103 -10.01 0.00 10.74
N ALA A 104 -9.64 1.12 10.14
CA ALA A 104 -10.55 1.93 9.34
C ALA A 104 -11.03 1.18 8.08
N ASP A 105 -10.15 0.41 7.43
CA ASP A 105 -10.48 -0.41 6.27
C ASP A 105 -11.50 -1.51 6.61
N ILE A 106 -11.37 -2.15 7.78
CA ILE A 106 -12.35 -3.13 8.29
C ILE A 106 -13.68 -2.46 8.65
N GLN A 107 -13.66 -1.29 9.28
CA GLN A 107 -14.87 -0.51 9.56
C GLN A 107 -15.60 -0.12 8.27
N TRP A 108 -14.85 0.30 7.25
CA TRP A 108 -15.41 0.59 5.94
C TRP A 108 -16.01 -0.67 5.31
N LEU A 109 -15.31 -1.81 5.35
CA LEU A 109 -15.84 -3.10 4.89
C LEU A 109 -17.19 -3.43 5.55
N HIS A 110 -17.31 -3.26 6.86
CA HIS A 110 -18.57 -3.49 7.57
C HIS A 110 -19.68 -2.54 7.13
N SER A 111 -19.34 -1.29 6.82
CA SER A 111 -20.32 -0.33 6.31
C SER A 111 -20.92 -0.72 4.95
N VAL A 112 -20.20 -1.51 4.14
CA VAL A 112 -20.63 -1.89 2.77
C VAL A 112 -20.98 -3.37 2.59
N ARG A 113 -20.60 -4.24 3.53
CA ARG A 113 -20.88 -5.69 3.51
C ARG A 113 -21.56 -6.22 4.78
N GLY A 114 -21.74 -5.38 5.79
CA GLY A 114 -22.22 -5.79 7.11
C GLY A 114 -21.11 -6.33 8.02
N PRO A 115 -21.33 -6.31 9.34
CA PRO A 115 -20.41 -6.89 10.32
C PRO A 115 -20.38 -8.41 10.24
N ASP A 116 -19.32 -9.01 10.78
CA ASP A 116 -19.16 -10.46 10.87
C ASP A 116 -18.51 -10.81 12.21
N PRO A 117 -19.28 -11.29 13.19
CA PRO A 117 -18.78 -11.52 14.56
C PRO A 117 -17.58 -12.46 14.63
N LYS A 118 -17.50 -13.46 13.75
CA LYS A 118 -16.35 -14.38 13.72
C LYS A 118 -15.11 -13.66 13.21
N PHE A 119 -15.27 -12.85 12.16
CA PHE A 119 -14.18 -12.03 11.64
C PHE A 119 -13.69 -11.03 12.68
N ASP A 120 -14.61 -10.39 13.40
CA ASP A 120 -14.30 -9.38 14.43
C ASP A 120 -13.50 -9.96 15.59
N GLU A 121 -13.88 -11.14 16.09
CA GLU A 121 -13.17 -11.85 17.16
C GLU A 121 -11.72 -12.17 16.75
N VAL A 122 -11.52 -12.70 15.53
CA VAL A 122 -10.18 -13.00 15.01
C VAL A 122 -9.38 -11.74 14.77
N ALA A 123 -10.01 -10.68 14.24
CA ALA A 123 -9.35 -9.40 13.99
C ALA A 123 -8.88 -8.75 15.30
N GLU A 124 -9.65 -8.83 16.38
CA GLU A 124 -9.25 -8.31 17.70
C GLU A 124 -7.94 -8.94 18.19
N ILE A 125 -7.86 -10.28 18.19
CA ILE A 125 -6.65 -11.03 18.57
C ILE A 125 -5.49 -10.69 17.63
N PHE A 126 -5.77 -10.57 16.33
CA PHE A 126 -4.77 -10.21 15.32
C PHE A 126 -4.17 -8.82 15.56
N PHE A 127 -4.99 -7.82 15.90
CA PHE A 127 -4.51 -6.47 16.23
C PHE A 127 -3.74 -6.43 17.55
N GLU A 128 -4.11 -7.26 18.52
CA GLU A 128 -3.40 -7.33 19.81
C GLU A 128 -2.03 -7.99 19.67
N LYS A 129 -1.95 -9.10 18.91
CA LYS A 129 -0.75 -9.94 18.87
C LYS A 129 0.11 -9.72 17.64
N VAL A 130 -0.48 -9.84 16.45
CA VAL A 130 0.27 -9.94 15.19
C VAL A 130 0.78 -8.59 14.72
N ILE A 131 -0.06 -7.56 14.74
CA ILE A 131 0.33 -6.22 14.27
C ILE A 131 1.54 -5.67 15.07
N PRO A 132 1.51 -5.65 16.41
CA PRO A 132 2.69 -5.30 17.21
C PRO A 132 3.89 -6.20 16.93
N ARG A 133 3.70 -7.52 16.86
CA ARG A 133 4.80 -8.48 16.65
C ARG A 133 5.52 -8.24 15.33
N LEU A 134 4.81 -7.92 14.25
CA LEU A 134 5.42 -7.77 12.93
C LEU A 134 5.93 -6.35 12.64
N LEU A 135 5.32 -5.32 13.23
CA LEU A 135 5.64 -3.93 12.89
C LEU A 135 6.51 -3.23 13.93
N ARG A 136 6.34 -3.50 15.22
CA ARG A 136 7.16 -2.86 16.27
C ARG A 136 8.66 -3.16 16.13
N PRO A 137 9.08 -4.38 15.76
CA PRO A 137 10.50 -4.68 15.57
C PRO A 137 11.20 -3.78 14.54
N LEU A 138 10.51 -3.27 13.52
CA LEU A 138 11.07 -2.37 12.50
C LEU A 138 11.72 -1.11 13.11
N GLU A 139 11.25 -0.69 14.28
CA GLU A 139 11.61 0.58 14.94
C GLU A 139 12.09 0.39 16.38
N SER A 140 12.32 -0.86 16.81
CA SER A 140 12.84 -1.22 18.14
C SER A 140 14.26 -1.77 18.07
N GLY A 141 14.93 -1.91 19.22
CA GLY A 141 16.31 -2.44 19.27
C GLY A 141 17.35 -1.55 18.55
N GLY A 142 17.08 -0.24 18.46
CA GLY A 142 17.93 0.71 17.72
C GLY A 142 17.69 0.74 16.21
N ARG A 143 16.79 -0.11 15.69
CA ARG A 143 16.36 -0.06 14.28
C ARG A 143 15.46 1.13 14.03
N LYS A 144 15.48 1.60 12.79
CA LYS A 144 14.60 2.64 12.27
C LYS A 144 14.33 2.34 10.81
N ILE A 145 13.07 2.44 10.41
CA ILE A 145 12.70 2.50 9.01
C ILE A 145 12.52 3.95 8.58
N LYS A 146 12.78 4.21 7.31
CA LYS A 146 12.58 5.51 6.69
C LYS A 146 11.10 5.63 6.26
N PRO A 147 10.38 6.71 6.62
CA PRO A 147 9.12 7.06 5.98
C PRO A 147 9.36 7.41 4.51
N ALA A 148 9.24 6.42 3.63
CA ALA A 148 9.45 6.54 2.19
C ALA A 148 8.13 6.86 1.51
N LEU A 149 8.13 7.71 0.48
CA LEU A 149 6.94 7.90 -0.34
C LEU A 149 6.61 6.58 -1.03
N VAL A 150 5.44 6.01 -0.76
CA VAL A 150 4.93 4.81 -1.42
C VAL A 150 3.85 5.18 -2.43
N HIS A 151 3.70 4.41 -3.50
CA HIS A 151 2.58 4.53 -4.44
C HIS A 151 1.26 4.10 -3.78
N GLY A 152 1.30 3.05 -2.97
CA GLY A 152 0.20 2.51 -2.17
C GLY A 152 -0.75 1.58 -2.93
N ASP A 153 -0.63 1.49 -4.26
CA ASP A 153 -1.51 0.68 -5.13
C ASP A 153 -0.79 0.13 -6.38
N VAL A 154 0.31 -0.63 -6.17
CA VAL A 154 1.18 -1.12 -7.24
C VAL A 154 0.67 -2.46 -7.77
N TRP A 155 -0.14 -2.44 -8.82
CA TRP A 155 -0.60 -3.64 -9.54
C TRP A 155 -0.52 -3.42 -11.06
N PRO A 156 -0.62 -4.47 -11.90
CA PRO A 156 -0.48 -4.32 -13.36
C PRO A 156 -1.43 -3.30 -14.01
N GLY A 157 -2.56 -3.01 -13.37
CA GLY A 157 -3.52 -2.01 -13.85
C GLY A 157 -3.11 -0.56 -13.60
N ASN A 158 -2.12 -0.31 -12.73
CA ASN A 158 -1.60 1.01 -12.36
C ASN A 158 -0.11 1.21 -12.75
N VAL A 159 0.46 0.22 -13.44
CA VAL A 159 1.86 0.19 -13.85
C VAL A 159 1.93 -0.27 -15.29
N GLN A 160 2.31 0.63 -16.19
CA GLN A 160 2.38 0.31 -17.61
C GLN A 160 3.66 0.84 -18.26
N LEU A 161 4.02 0.23 -19.39
CA LEU A 161 5.15 0.68 -20.20
C LEU A 161 4.66 1.72 -21.23
N ASP A 162 5.30 2.88 -21.27
CA ASP A 162 5.21 3.79 -22.41
C ASP A 162 6.10 3.25 -23.53
N PRO A 163 5.55 2.78 -24.67
CA PRO A 163 6.33 2.16 -25.73
C PRO A 163 7.22 3.15 -26.48
N ALA A 164 6.89 4.44 -26.48
CA ALA A 164 7.67 5.47 -27.16
C ALA A 164 8.94 5.80 -26.37
N THR A 165 8.83 5.91 -25.04
CA THR A 165 9.97 6.23 -24.17
C THR A 165 10.63 5.00 -23.56
N ARG A 166 9.97 3.84 -23.63
CA ARG A 166 10.34 2.58 -22.95
C ARG A 166 10.44 2.72 -21.43
N ARG A 167 9.69 3.65 -20.84
CA ARG A 167 9.68 3.91 -19.39
C ARG A 167 8.47 3.28 -18.73
N VAL A 168 8.66 2.78 -17.52
CA VAL A 168 7.57 2.37 -16.63
C VAL A 168 6.89 3.62 -16.11
N ILE A 169 5.57 3.68 -16.24
CA ILE A 169 4.72 4.77 -15.77
C ILE A 169 3.83 4.25 -14.65
N LEU A 170 3.85 4.94 -13.51
CA LEU A 170 2.96 4.73 -12.38
C LEU A 170 1.82 5.75 -12.42
N TYR A 171 0.60 5.32 -12.11
CA TYR A 171 -0.59 6.17 -12.07
C TYR A 171 -1.66 5.59 -11.11
N ASP A 172 -2.70 6.38 -10.81
CA ASP A 172 -3.78 6.01 -9.88
C ASP A 172 -3.24 5.62 -8.49
N SER A 173 -2.64 6.61 -7.82
CA SER A 173 -1.82 6.39 -6.63
C SER A 173 -2.51 6.84 -5.35
N CYS A 174 -2.42 6.02 -4.30
CA CYS A 174 -2.93 6.35 -2.97
C CYS A 174 -1.78 6.65 -1.99
N CYS A 175 -0.91 7.59 -2.39
CA CYS A 175 0.35 7.86 -1.71
C CYS A 175 0.21 8.17 -0.21
N CYS A 176 1.23 7.73 0.52
CA CYS A 176 1.63 8.25 1.81
C CYS A 176 3.14 8.12 1.99
N TYR A 177 3.71 8.73 3.02
CA TYR A 177 5.04 8.38 3.52
C TYR A 177 4.89 7.20 4.48
N GLY A 178 5.34 6.02 4.05
CA GLY A 178 5.11 4.74 4.70
C GLY A 178 6.35 3.85 4.71
N HIS A 179 6.16 2.58 5.12
CA HIS A 179 7.18 1.54 4.94
C HIS A 179 7.22 1.10 3.47
N ASN A 180 8.41 1.12 2.85
CA ASN A 180 8.60 0.83 1.44
C ASN A 180 8.13 -0.58 1.01
N GLU A 181 8.11 -1.55 1.93
CA GLU A 181 7.63 -2.90 1.63
C GLU A 181 6.13 -2.96 1.33
N LEU A 182 5.35 -1.92 1.68
CA LEU A 182 3.91 -1.85 1.37
C LEU A 182 3.65 -1.95 -0.14
N ASP A 183 4.50 -1.35 -0.99
CA ASP A 183 4.35 -1.38 -2.46
C ASP A 183 4.64 -2.75 -3.08
N LEU A 184 5.07 -3.74 -2.30
CA LEU A 184 5.27 -5.11 -2.75
C LEU A 184 4.05 -6.00 -2.48
N ALA A 185 3.06 -5.51 -1.73
CA ALA A 185 1.91 -6.28 -1.26
C ALA A 185 1.18 -7.03 -2.39
N MET A 186 0.87 -6.34 -3.49
CA MET A 186 0.14 -6.90 -4.62
C MET A 186 0.98 -7.93 -5.41
N MET A 187 2.31 -7.94 -5.27
CA MET A 187 3.15 -8.97 -5.89
C MET A 187 3.01 -10.33 -5.21
N ARG A 188 2.43 -10.37 -4.00
CA ARG A 188 2.07 -11.61 -3.28
C ARG A 188 0.77 -12.22 -3.79
N GLU A 189 -0.12 -11.41 -4.33
CA GLU A 189 -1.52 -11.78 -4.60
C GLU A 189 -1.68 -12.51 -5.95
N PRO A 190 -2.05 -13.81 -5.96
CA PRO A 190 -2.10 -14.60 -7.20
C PRO A 190 -3.10 -14.11 -8.25
N ARG A 191 -4.04 -13.24 -7.85
CA ARG A 191 -5.01 -12.61 -8.76
C ARG A 191 -4.37 -11.59 -9.70
N TYR A 192 -3.22 -11.04 -9.34
CA TYR A 192 -2.48 -10.11 -10.18
C TYR A 192 -1.44 -10.86 -11.01
N GLN A 193 -1.08 -10.29 -12.15
CA GLN A 193 -0.14 -10.91 -13.09
C GLN A 193 1.34 -10.72 -12.72
N PHE A 194 1.62 -10.08 -11.57
CA PHE A 194 2.97 -10.02 -11.03
C PHE A 194 3.40 -11.38 -10.51
N THR A 195 4.71 -11.63 -10.61
CA THR A 195 5.35 -12.88 -10.18
C THR A 195 6.25 -12.62 -8.99
N ARG A 196 6.69 -13.68 -8.31
CA ARG A 196 7.72 -13.58 -7.25
C ARG A 196 8.97 -12.82 -7.70
N GLU A 197 9.33 -12.96 -8.97
CA GLU A 197 10.48 -12.26 -9.56
C GLU A 197 10.37 -10.74 -9.46
N HIS A 198 9.17 -10.16 -9.49
CA HIS A 198 8.97 -8.71 -9.33
C HIS A 198 9.41 -8.23 -7.93
N ALA A 199 8.99 -8.96 -6.90
CA ALA A 199 9.42 -8.68 -5.53
C ALA A 199 10.91 -9.00 -5.35
N ASP A 200 11.40 -10.09 -5.95
CA ASP A 200 12.81 -10.50 -5.86
C ASP A 200 13.75 -9.44 -6.44
N LYS A 201 13.45 -8.90 -7.63
CA LYS A 201 14.23 -7.82 -8.24
C LYS A 201 14.24 -6.54 -7.42
N TYR A 202 13.13 -6.20 -6.78
CA TYR A 202 13.13 -5.08 -5.85
C TYR A 202 14.07 -5.34 -4.65
N ARG A 203 14.02 -6.54 -4.07
CA ARG A 203 14.85 -6.92 -2.91
C ARG A 203 16.35 -6.96 -3.22
N GLU A 204 16.74 -7.23 -4.46
CA GLU A 204 18.13 -7.11 -4.92
C GLU A 204 18.65 -5.66 -4.82
N LEU A 205 17.76 -4.66 -5.01
CA LEU A 205 18.11 -3.24 -5.00
C LEU A 205 17.87 -2.55 -3.65
N VAL A 206 16.89 -3.02 -2.89
CA VAL A 206 16.53 -2.56 -1.55
C VAL A 206 16.36 -3.78 -0.66
N PRO A 207 17.36 -4.12 0.17
CA PRO A 207 17.27 -5.26 1.07
C PRO A 207 16.03 -5.18 1.99
N PRO A 208 15.42 -6.32 2.35
CA PRO A 208 14.34 -6.36 3.33
C PRO A 208 14.69 -5.64 4.62
N SER A 209 13.71 -4.98 5.23
CA SER A 209 13.88 -4.35 6.54
C SER A 209 14.11 -5.41 7.60
N GLU A 210 14.99 -5.13 8.57
CA GLU A 210 15.18 -5.98 9.74
C GLU A 210 13.93 -5.96 10.64
N PRO A 211 13.48 -7.10 11.19
CA PRO A 211 14.03 -8.46 11.03
C PRO A 211 13.68 -9.05 9.66
N VAL A 212 14.68 -9.56 8.93
CA VAL A 212 14.49 -10.08 7.56
C VAL A 212 13.57 -11.29 7.52
N GLU A 213 13.57 -12.13 8.57
CA GLU A 213 12.72 -13.31 8.69
C GLU A 213 11.22 -12.99 8.74
N ASP A 214 10.87 -11.77 9.16
CA ASP A 214 9.49 -11.30 9.25
C ASP A 214 8.99 -10.71 7.92
N PHE A 215 9.86 -10.54 6.91
CA PHE A 215 9.53 -9.90 5.63
C PHE A 215 8.29 -10.48 4.96
N ASP A 216 8.20 -11.81 4.85
CA ASP A 216 7.08 -12.47 4.15
C ASP A 216 5.74 -12.22 4.87
N ASP A 217 5.74 -12.26 6.20
CA ASP A 217 4.53 -12.02 7.00
C ASP A 217 4.17 -10.53 7.06
N ARG A 218 5.13 -9.61 7.02
CA ARG A 218 4.84 -8.18 6.82
C ARG A 218 4.15 -7.94 5.48
N ASN A 219 4.64 -8.57 4.42
CA ASN A 219 4.00 -8.49 3.11
C ASN A 219 2.62 -9.17 3.10
N ALA A 220 2.42 -10.23 3.88
CA ALA A 220 1.11 -10.85 4.06
C ALA A 220 0.08 -9.88 4.66
N ILE A 221 0.44 -9.14 5.72
CA ILE A 221 -0.49 -8.17 6.32
C ILE A 221 -0.72 -6.96 5.39
N TYR A 222 0.28 -6.56 4.60
CA TYR A 222 0.11 -5.51 3.58
C TYR A 222 -0.82 -5.96 2.45
N ALA A 223 -0.69 -7.19 1.96
CA ALA A 223 -1.59 -7.79 0.97
C ALA A 223 -3.00 -7.99 1.53
N MET A 224 -3.13 -8.34 2.81
CA MET A 224 -4.41 -8.47 3.51
C MET A 224 -5.21 -7.16 3.48
N ARG A 225 -4.55 -6.01 3.60
CA ARG A 225 -5.20 -4.71 3.44
C ARG A 225 -5.85 -4.58 2.06
N ASP A 226 -5.13 -4.91 0.99
CA ASP A 226 -5.67 -4.92 -0.38
C ASP A 226 -6.85 -5.89 -0.52
N ASN A 227 -6.79 -7.07 0.11
CA ASN A 227 -7.87 -8.04 0.12
C ASN A 227 -9.15 -7.50 0.79
N ILE A 228 -9.02 -6.79 1.92
CA ILE A 228 -10.15 -6.17 2.63
C ILE A 228 -10.84 -5.12 1.76
N ILE A 229 -10.06 -4.26 1.09
CA ILE A 229 -10.60 -3.25 0.18
C ILE A 229 -11.33 -3.92 -0.99
N ASN A 230 -10.70 -4.91 -1.62
CA ASN A 230 -11.27 -5.62 -2.77
C ASN A 230 -12.54 -6.42 -2.43
N LEU A 231 -12.61 -7.00 -1.24
CA LEU A 231 -13.82 -7.65 -0.70
C LEU A 231 -14.98 -6.66 -0.58
N GLY A 232 -14.70 -5.46 -0.08
CA GLY A 232 -15.70 -4.40 0.05
C GLY A 232 -16.12 -3.81 -1.30
N LEU A 233 -15.20 -3.61 -2.24
CA LEU A 233 -15.48 -2.99 -3.54
C LEU A 233 -16.22 -3.93 -4.50
N HIS A 234 -15.91 -5.23 -4.49
CA HIS A 234 -16.33 -6.14 -5.56
C HIS A 234 -17.19 -7.30 -5.04
N SER A 235 -18.47 -7.31 -5.43
CA SER A 235 -19.44 -8.34 -5.00
C SER A 235 -19.05 -9.76 -5.38
N HIS A 236 -18.34 -9.96 -6.50
CA HIS A 236 -17.85 -11.26 -6.94
C HIS A 236 -16.60 -11.75 -6.16
N ARG A 237 -16.05 -10.94 -5.26
CA ARG A 237 -14.84 -11.26 -4.46
C ARG A 237 -15.14 -11.61 -3.01
N GLN A 238 -16.36 -12.06 -2.70
CA GLN A 238 -16.73 -12.44 -1.32
C GLN A 238 -15.87 -13.58 -0.75
N PHE A 239 -15.29 -14.42 -1.61
CA PHE A 239 -14.35 -15.47 -1.22
C PHE A 239 -13.10 -14.93 -0.48
N LEU A 240 -12.73 -13.65 -0.68
CA LEU A 240 -11.61 -13.03 0.01
C LEU A 240 -11.80 -12.99 1.53
N ARG A 241 -13.05 -13.00 2.01
CA ARG A 241 -13.35 -12.99 3.45
C ARG A 241 -12.75 -14.21 4.16
N GLU A 242 -12.94 -15.39 3.58
CA GLU A 242 -12.40 -16.64 4.12
C GLU A 242 -10.87 -16.63 4.06
N GLN A 243 -10.28 -16.17 2.94
CA GLN A 243 -8.82 -16.08 2.80
C GLN A 243 -8.17 -15.11 3.79
N ILE A 244 -8.80 -13.95 4.04
CA ILE A 244 -8.33 -12.99 5.04
C ILE A 244 -8.36 -13.63 6.43
N LEU A 245 -9.46 -14.31 6.76
CA LEU A 245 -9.62 -14.97 8.04
C LEU A 245 -8.57 -16.07 8.26
N GLU A 246 -8.37 -16.93 7.24
CA GLU A 246 -7.36 -17.98 7.27
C GLU A 246 -5.95 -17.42 7.46
N GLU A 247 -5.61 -16.31 6.79
CA GLU A 247 -4.29 -15.68 6.92
C GLU A 247 -4.12 -15.00 8.30
N MET A 248 -5.17 -14.40 8.87
CA MET A 248 -5.15 -13.92 10.25
C MET A 248 -4.94 -15.07 11.25
N GLU A 249 -5.70 -16.16 11.13
CA GLU A 249 -5.58 -17.34 11.99
C GLU A 249 -4.19 -18.00 11.87
N ARG A 250 -3.64 -18.09 10.65
CA ARG A 250 -2.27 -18.58 10.41
C ARG A 250 -1.24 -17.75 11.16
N LEU A 251 -1.34 -16.43 11.07
CA LEU A 251 -0.39 -15.51 11.71
C LEU A 251 -0.54 -15.51 13.24
N ILE A 252 -1.77 -15.56 13.77
CA ILE A 252 -2.01 -15.71 15.21
C ILE A 252 -1.38 -17.01 15.72
N LYS A 253 -1.56 -18.12 15.00
CA LYS A 253 -0.95 -19.40 15.36
C LYS A 253 0.58 -19.37 15.30
N LYS A 254 1.16 -18.62 14.36
CA LYS A 254 2.62 -18.44 14.24
C LYS A 254 3.19 -17.58 15.37
N TYR A 255 2.42 -16.60 15.84
CA TYR A 255 2.82 -15.62 16.86
C TYR A 255 1.90 -15.65 18.09
N PRO A 256 1.81 -16.79 18.82
CA PRO A 256 0.84 -16.96 19.90
C PRO A 256 1.09 -16.03 21.09
N GLU A 257 2.35 -15.67 21.34
CA GLU A 257 2.77 -14.75 22.41
C GLU A 257 2.83 -13.28 21.94
N GLY A 258 2.42 -13.00 20.69
CA GLY A 258 2.48 -11.67 20.11
C GLY A 258 3.88 -11.06 20.21
N ILE A 259 3.94 -9.78 20.57
CA ILE A 259 5.20 -9.03 20.73
C ILE A 259 6.02 -9.51 21.94
N ASP A 260 5.39 -10.06 22.98
CA ASP A 260 6.09 -10.49 24.20
C ASP A 260 6.99 -11.71 23.95
N GLY A 261 6.69 -12.49 22.91
CA GLY A 261 7.55 -13.58 22.44
C GLY A 261 8.68 -13.15 21.49
N TYR A 262 8.85 -11.85 21.22
CA TYR A 262 9.93 -11.36 20.37
C TYR A 262 11.18 -11.07 21.20
N GLU A 263 12.21 -11.91 21.05
CA GLU A 263 13.53 -11.67 21.63
C GLU A 263 14.34 -10.74 20.71
N THR A 264 14.83 -9.61 21.26
CA THR A 264 15.63 -8.59 20.55
C THR A 264 17.09 -8.96 20.41
#